data_AF-B6IS49-F1
#
_entry.id   AF-B6IS49-F1
#
_cell.length_a   1.000
_cell.length_b   1.000
_cell.length_c   1.000
_cell.angle_alpha   90.00
_cell.angle_beta   90.00
_cell.angle_gamma   90.00
#
_symmetry.space_group_name_H-M   'P 1'
#
loop_
_entity.id
_entity.type
_entity.pdbx_description
1 polymer ?
#
loop_
_entity_poly.entity_id
_entity_poly.type
_entity_poly.pdbx_seq_one_letter_code
_entity_poly.pdbx_strand_id
1 'polypeptide(L)'
;MMTDRGGLAGRDAGIRRQSMSDRHDLLHEFPEHRDRIHELKATNNHFARLFDEYHEVDQSIHRMVDNIEPACDERMEAMKRHRLHLKDELYAMMKAAEA
;
A
#
# COMPACT_ATOMS: atom_id res chain seq x y z
N MET A 1 6.21 -15.23 54.24
CA MET A 1 5.21 -15.20 53.17
C MET A 1 5.89 -14.50 51.98
N MET A 2 6.60 -15.17 51.05
CA MET A 2 6.10 -16.06 49.97
C MET A 2 4.81 -15.43 49.38
N THR A 3 4.76 -14.89 48.17
CA THR A 3 5.35 -15.36 46.90
C THR A 3 5.48 -14.22 45.86
N ASP A 4 6.55 -14.34 45.08
CA ASP A 4 6.70 -13.88 43.70
C ASP A 4 5.41 -14.02 42.84
N ARG A 5 5.14 -12.98 42.06
CA ARG A 5 4.39 -12.97 40.79
C ARG A 5 4.47 -11.53 40.28
N GLY A 6 5.05 -11.21 39.15
CA GLY A 6 5.59 -11.99 38.06
C GLY A 6 5.86 -10.96 36.97
N GLY A 7 6.97 -11.11 36.26
CA GLY A 7 7.33 -10.23 35.16
C GLY A 7 6.21 -10.14 34.13
N LEU A 8 5.94 -8.92 33.68
CA LEU A 8 5.40 -8.72 32.33
C LEU A 8 6.58 -8.36 31.45
N ALA A 9 7.32 -9.41 31.12
CA ALA A 9 8.13 -9.47 29.92
C ALA A 9 7.25 -9.15 28.71
N GLY A 10 7.86 -8.37 27.81
CA GLY A 10 7.63 -8.25 26.38
C GLY A 10 6.27 -8.66 25.82
N ARG A 11 5.59 -7.68 25.21
CA ARG A 11 4.86 -7.94 23.98
C ARG A 11 5.14 -6.82 23.00
N ASP A 12 6.28 -6.98 22.32
CA ASP A 12 6.29 -7.00 20.87
C ASP A 12 5.35 -5.98 20.21
N ALA A 13 5.79 -4.73 20.12
CA ALA A 13 5.34 -3.86 19.02
C ALA A 13 6.15 -4.22 17.77
N GLY A 14 6.24 -5.52 17.44
CA GLY A 14 6.34 -5.95 16.06
C GLY A 14 5.02 -5.57 15.40
N ILE A 15 4.85 -4.28 15.08
CA ILE A 15 3.84 -3.85 14.11
C ILE A 15 4.15 -4.69 12.90
N ARG A 16 3.30 -5.69 12.70
CA ARG A 16 3.44 -6.77 11.72
C ARG A 16 3.96 -6.13 10.45
N ARG A 17 5.22 -6.44 10.13
CA ARG A 17 5.80 -6.18 8.82
C ARG A 17 5.00 -7.04 7.86
N GLN A 18 3.80 -6.58 7.52
CA GLN A 18 2.91 -7.33 6.66
C GLN A 18 3.64 -7.45 5.34
N SER A 19 3.90 -8.72 5.04
CA SER A 19 4.53 -9.27 3.87
C SER A 19 4.13 -8.48 2.63
N MET A 20 5.14 -8.11 1.86
CA MET A 20 5.09 -7.22 0.71
C MET A 20 4.44 -7.87 -0.53
N SER A 21 3.83 -9.07 -0.40
CA SER A 21 3.49 -9.93 -1.55
C SER A 21 2.02 -10.36 -1.69
N ASP A 22 1.10 -9.98 -0.80
CA ASP A 22 -0.32 -10.33 -0.92
C ASP A 22 -1.27 -9.10 -0.87
N ARG A 23 -0.75 -7.91 -1.12
CA ARG A 23 -1.56 -6.67 -1.20
C ARG A 23 -1.89 -6.37 -2.65
N HIS A 24 -3.03 -5.74 -2.92
CA HIS A 24 -3.50 -5.30 -4.24
C HIS A 24 -2.43 -4.45 -4.95
N ASP A 25 -1.49 -5.15 -5.56
CA ASP A 25 -0.36 -4.56 -6.25
C ASP A 25 -0.80 -4.31 -7.68
N LEU A 26 -0.38 -3.18 -8.23
CA LEU A 26 -0.63 -2.81 -9.62
C LEU A 26 -0.22 -3.96 -10.57
N LEU A 27 0.79 -4.76 -10.19
CA LEU A 27 1.25 -5.97 -10.88
C LEU A 27 0.19 -7.08 -10.98
N HIS A 28 -0.75 -7.15 -10.04
CA HIS A 28 -1.84 -8.13 -10.00
C HIS A 28 -3.07 -7.62 -10.77
N GLU A 29 -3.31 -6.31 -10.73
CA GLU A 29 -4.37 -5.66 -11.50
C GLU A 29 -4.04 -5.60 -13.00
N PHE A 30 -2.75 -5.49 -13.34
CA PHE A 30 -2.27 -5.40 -14.72
C PHE A 30 -1.17 -6.44 -14.99
N PRO A 31 -1.52 -7.74 -15.03
CA PRO A 31 -0.53 -8.81 -15.26
C PRO A 31 0.15 -8.68 -16.63
N GLU A 32 -0.54 -8.14 -17.62
CA GLU A 32 -0.03 -7.87 -18.97
C GLU A 32 1.05 -6.77 -19.01
N HIS A 33 1.05 -5.86 -18.04
CA HIS A 33 2.01 -4.76 -17.97
C HIS A 33 3.14 -5.00 -16.96
N ARG A 34 3.29 -6.22 -16.40
CA ARG A 34 4.28 -6.49 -15.35
C ARG A 34 5.71 -6.12 -15.74
N ASP A 35 6.16 -6.57 -16.90
CA ASP A 35 7.51 -6.23 -17.39
C ASP A 35 7.67 -4.72 -17.57
N ARG A 36 6.62 -4.04 -18.07
CA ARG A 36 6.61 -2.58 -18.22
C ARG A 36 6.70 -1.87 -16.88
N ILE A 37 5.91 -2.30 -15.89
CA ILE A 37 5.91 -1.75 -14.53
C ILE A 37 7.31 -1.89 -13.92
N HIS A 38 7.97 -3.05 -14.10
CA HIS A 38 9.34 -3.25 -13.63
C HIS A 38 10.33 -2.31 -14.32
N GLU A 39 10.26 -2.17 -15.64
CA GLU A 39 11.13 -1.26 -16.39
C GLU A 39 10.89 0.20 -15.99
N LEU A 40 9.64 0.65 -15.94
CA LEU A 40 9.28 2.01 -15.56
C LEU A 40 9.66 2.32 -14.12
N LYS A 41 9.53 1.36 -13.21
CA LYS A 41 9.97 1.55 -11.83
C LYS A 41 11.50 1.72 -11.71
N ALA A 42 12.28 1.10 -12.59
CA ALA A 42 13.74 1.23 -12.60
C ALA A 42 14.22 2.49 -13.34
N THR A 43 13.52 2.88 -14.40
CA THR A 43 13.96 3.93 -15.33
C THR A 43 13.30 5.28 -15.10
N ASN A 44 12.09 5.30 -14.55
CA ASN A 44 11.28 6.49 -14.36
C ASN A 44 11.03 6.75 -12.85
N ASN A 45 11.76 7.71 -12.30
CA ASN A 45 11.64 8.11 -10.89
C ASN A 45 10.24 8.62 -10.52
N HIS A 46 9.53 9.24 -11.47
CA HIS A 46 8.16 9.71 -11.23
C HIS A 46 7.20 8.52 -11.10
N PHE A 47 7.31 7.55 -12.00
CA PHE A 47 6.54 6.31 -11.91
C PHE A 47 6.81 5.56 -10.60
N ALA A 48 8.08 5.45 -10.20
CA ALA A 48 8.45 4.81 -8.94
C ALA A 48 7.79 5.49 -7.72
N ARG A 49 7.76 6.83 -7.68
CA ARG A 49 7.10 7.59 -6.61
C ARG A 49 5.59 7.36 -6.58
N LEU A 50 4.93 7.46 -7.72
CA LEU A 50 3.48 7.23 -7.82
C LEU A 50 3.11 5.79 -7.43
N PHE A 51 3.95 4.83 -7.81
CA PHE A 51 3.76 3.43 -7.46
C PHE A 51 3.85 3.23 -5.94
N ASP A 52 4.85 3.81 -5.30
CA ASP A 52 5.01 3.73 -3.85
C ASP A 52 3.85 4.44 -3.14
N GLU A 53 3.43 5.63 -3.61
CA GLU A 53 2.29 6.37 -3.07
C GLU A 53 0.98 5.58 -3.21
N TYR A 54 0.75 4.96 -4.37
CA TYR A 54 -0.40 4.07 -4.60
C TYR A 54 -0.45 2.96 -3.55
N HIS A 55 0.70 2.34 -3.29
CA HIS A 55 0.82 1.26 -2.31
C HIS A 55 0.55 1.74 -0.87
N GLU A 56 1.03 2.94 -0.51
CA GLU A 56 0.78 3.54 0.80
C GLU A 56 -0.70 3.89 1.01
N VAL A 57 -1.35 4.43 -0.03
CA VAL A 57 -2.78 4.80 0.02
C VAL A 57 -3.65 3.56 0.13
N ASP A 58 -3.37 2.51 -0.65
CA ASP A 58 -4.12 1.26 -0.58
C ASP A 58 -3.97 0.59 0.80
N GLN A 59 -2.75 0.54 1.35
CA GLN A 59 -2.52 0.09 2.71
C GLN A 59 -3.30 0.91 3.75
N SER A 60 -3.32 2.23 3.58
CA SER A 60 -4.04 3.12 4.50
C SER A 60 -5.55 2.89 4.42
N ILE A 61 -6.12 2.72 3.23
CA ILE A 61 -7.53 2.34 3.04
C ILE A 61 -7.80 1.01 3.75
N HIS A 62 -6.97 -0.01 3.55
CA HIS A 62 -7.12 -1.32 4.20
C HIS A 62 -7.11 -1.21 5.72
N ARG A 63 -6.18 -0.44 6.31
CA ARG A 63 -6.13 -0.21 7.77
C ARG A 63 -7.36 0.50 8.31
N MET A 64 -7.87 1.48 7.58
CA MET A 64 -9.10 2.20 7.94
C MET A 64 -10.34 1.31 7.84
N VAL A 65 -10.41 0.43 6.84
CA VAL A 65 -11.51 -0.55 6.68
C VAL A 65 -11.48 -1.60 7.79
N ASP A 66 -10.29 -2.08 8.17
CA ASP A 66 -10.11 -3.06 9.26
C ASP A 66 -10.37 -2.45 10.66
N ASN A 67 -10.87 -1.20 10.72
CA ASN A 67 -11.15 -0.45 11.95
C ASN A 67 -9.93 -0.26 12.86
N ILE A 68 -8.72 -0.38 12.30
CA ILE A 68 -7.47 -0.14 13.02
C ILE A 68 -7.28 1.37 13.27
N GLU A 69 -7.84 2.22 12.40
CA GLU A 69 -7.87 3.67 12.56
C GLU A 69 -9.31 4.22 12.53
N PRO A 70 -9.68 5.16 13.41
CA PRO A 70 -10.93 5.90 13.29
C PRO A 70 -10.86 6.79 12.04
N ALA A 71 -11.55 6.40 10.99
CA ALA A 71 -11.72 7.18 9.78
C ALA A 71 -13.17 7.67 9.70
N CYS A 72 -13.38 8.98 9.51
CA CYS A 72 -14.66 9.46 9.03
C CYS A 72 -14.85 8.99 7.58
N ASP A 73 -16.10 8.67 7.20
CA ASP A 73 -16.46 8.26 5.83
C ASP A 73 -15.86 9.17 4.76
N GLU A 74 -15.87 10.49 4.98
CA GLU A 74 -15.28 11.48 4.06
C GLU A 74 -13.79 11.27 3.80
N ARG A 75 -13.02 10.90 4.83
CA ARG A 75 -11.57 10.62 4.72
C ARG A 75 -11.32 9.35 3.92
N MET A 76 -12.11 8.31 4.18
CA MET A 76 -12.02 7.05 3.43
C MET A 76 -12.38 7.27 1.96
N GLU A 77 -13.44 8.02 1.66
CA GLU A 77 -13.83 8.35 0.30
C GLU A 77 -12.78 9.21 -0.41
N ALA A 78 -12.13 10.15 0.29
CA ALA A 78 -11.01 10.91 -0.26
C ALA A 78 -9.84 10.01 -0.65
N MET A 79 -9.45 9.07 0.20
CA MET A 79 -8.37 8.13 -0.13
C MET A 79 -8.73 7.19 -1.27
N LYS A 80 -9.98 6.71 -1.35
CA LYS A 80 -10.44 5.89 -2.50
C LYS A 80 -10.34 6.67 -3.80
N ARG A 81 -10.74 7.95 -3.81
CA ARG A 81 -10.57 8.83 -4.98
C ARG A 81 -9.10 9.03 -5.32
N HIS A 82 -8.25 9.21 -4.32
CA HIS A 82 -6.81 9.37 -4.52
C HIS A 82 -6.16 8.12 -5.11
N ARG A 83 -6.50 6.94 -4.59
CA ARG A 83 -6.07 5.65 -5.15
C ARG A 83 -6.49 5.50 -6.62
N LEU A 84 -7.72 5.89 -6.96
CA LEU A 84 -8.19 5.86 -8.34
C LEU A 84 -7.37 6.80 -9.24
N HIS A 85 -7.11 8.01 -8.79
CA HIS A 85 -6.31 8.99 -9.53
C HIS A 85 -4.88 8.50 -9.79
N LEU A 86 -4.23 7.97 -8.76
CA LEU A 86 -2.89 7.38 -8.88
C LEU A 86 -2.88 6.22 -9.88
N LYS A 87 -3.91 5.37 -9.86
CA LYS A 87 -4.05 4.27 -10.82
C LYS A 87 -4.17 4.79 -12.26
N ASP A 88 -5.01 5.79 -12.49
CA ASP A 88 -5.18 6.40 -13.80
C ASP A 88 -3.88 7.02 -14.31
N GLU A 89 -3.12 7.70 -13.45
CA GLU A 89 -1.82 8.29 -13.81
C GLU A 89 -0.78 7.21 -14.13
N LEU A 90 -0.69 6.17 -13.30
CA LEU A 90 0.18 5.02 -13.54
C LEU A 90 -0.16 4.33 -14.86
N TYR A 91 -1.45 4.13 -15.14
CA TYR A 91 -1.91 3.52 -16.38
C TYR A 91 -1.60 4.40 -17.60
N ALA A 92 -1.81 5.71 -17.50
CA ALA A 92 -1.44 6.65 -18.57
C ALA A 92 0.06 6.58 -18.89
N MET A 93 0.92 6.46 -17.87
CA MET A 93 2.37 6.29 -18.07
C MET A 93 2.72 4.95 -18.70
N MET A 94 2.06 3.86 -18.29
CA MET A 94 2.23 2.55 -18.92
C MET A 94 1.89 2.63 -20.41
N LYS A 95 0.73 3.19 -20.77
CA LYS A 95 0.29 3.38 -22.16
C LYS A 95 1.19 4.31 -22.97
N ALA A 96 1.59 5.44 -22.41
CA ALA A 96 2.48 6.39 -23.09
C ALA A 96 3.84 5.78 -23.42
N ALA A 97 4.28 4.81 -22.62
CA ALA A 97 5.54 4.13 -22.80
C ALA A 97 5.44 2.91 -23.75
N GLU A 98 4.24 2.55 -24.23
CA GLU A 98 4.00 1.57 -25.31
C GLU A 98 3.93 2.22 -26.70
N ALA A 99 3.74 3.54 -26.77
CA ALA A 99 3.65 4.33 -28.00
C ALA A 99 5.04 4.70 -28.54
#